data_AF-A0A2B8AM81-F1
#
_entry.id   AF-A0A2B8AM81-F1
#
_cell.length_a   1.000
_cell.length_b   1.000
_cell.length_c   1.000
_cell.angle_alpha   90.00
_cell.angle_beta   90.00
_cell.angle_gamma   90.00
#
_symmetry.space_group_name_H-M   'P 1'
#
loop_
_entity.id
_entity.type
_entity.pdbx_description
1 polymer ?
#
loop_
_entity_poly.entity_id
_entity_poly.type
_entity_poly.pdbx_seq_one_letter_code
_entity_poly.pdbx_strand_id
1 'polypeptide(L)'
;MIRQDQAWEGDVIEAPTLVKRDGRYVLFYSAASYGGDGYKSSYAVSDSLTGPYTKAAAPLMSTGTFDGTVRGPGGQDVVTGPDGRDRIVFHGWDAATTKRMLYVADLGWANGCPVVRGSKVIHQAERAALNNAVVRDAAGAWDGRAVGKIDHADSHVEFTVFAASAGPHTLTVRYGNGSLSGGAPVAASHTLTVNGSAHGAVTYPHTGWDNWRHTAVEVGLRDGWNTIRLGKGEHYAELDAVEVG
;
A
#
# COMPACT_ATOMS: atom_id res chain seq x y z
N MET A 1 -16.18 21.90 -4.38
CA MET A 1 -17.18 20.94 -3.85
C MET A 1 -16.87 19.57 -4.41
N ILE A 2 -16.73 18.54 -3.56
CA ILE A 2 -16.66 17.14 -4.00
C ILE A 2 -18.07 16.53 -3.96
N ARG A 3 -18.31 15.47 -4.75
CA ARG A 3 -19.57 14.72 -4.83
C ARG A 3 -19.24 13.24 -4.92
N GLN A 4 -20.14 12.34 -4.58
CA GLN A 4 -19.99 10.91 -4.85
C GLN A 4 -19.93 10.67 -6.37
N ASP A 5 -18.75 10.40 -6.90
CA ASP A 5 -18.45 10.28 -8.34
C ASP A 5 -17.52 9.11 -8.67
N GLN A 6 -17.10 8.34 -7.65
CA GLN A 6 -16.36 7.09 -7.82
C GLN A 6 -17.26 5.91 -7.44
N ALA A 7 -17.22 4.83 -8.23
CA ALA A 7 -18.15 3.71 -8.10
C ALA A 7 -18.16 3.06 -6.70
N TRP A 8 -17.04 3.10 -5.98
CA TRP A 8 -16.93 2.51 -4.64
C TRP A 8 -17.54 3.36 -3.53
N GLU A 9 -17.93 4.61 -3.81
CA GLU A 9 -18.47 5.55 -2.81
C GLU A 9 -19.94 5.27 -2.47
N GLY A 10 -20.64 4.49 -3.31
CA GLY A 10 -22.06 4.27 -3.16
C GLY A 10 -22.87 5.57 -3.21
N ASP A 11 -23.93 5.65 -2.42
CA ASP A 11 -24.90 6.75 -2.48
C ASP A 11 -24.55 7.94 -1.57
N VAL A 12 -23.52 7.82 -0.72
CA VAL A 12 -23.21 8.79 0.33
C VAL A 12 -21.72 9.05 0.43
N ILE A 13 -21.36 10.34 0.54
CA ILE A 13 -20.08 10.81 1.10
C ILE A 13 -20.36 11.71 2.31
N GLU A 14 -19.60 11.55 3.39
CA GLU A 14 -19.87 12.20 4.68
C GLU A 14 -18.61 12.37 5.54
N ALA A 15 -18.80 12.80 6.80
CA ALA A 15 -17.75 12.97 7.81
C ALA A 15 -16.50 13.73 7.31
N PRO A 16 -16.67 14.98 6.84
CA PRO A 16 -15.55 15.75 6.33
C PRO A 16 -14.61 16.20 7.45
N THR A 17 -13.31 15.96 7.26
CA THR A 17 -12.25 16.54 8.08
C THR A 17 -11.25 17.21 7.15
N LEU A 18 -10.96 18.49 7.38
CA LEU A 18 -10.06 19.27 6.55
C LEU A 18 -8.83 19.69 7.35
N VAL A 19 -7.65 19.31 6.85
CA VAL A 19 -6.37 19.77 7.40
C VAL A 19 -5.51 20.42 6.33
N LYS A 20 -4.53 21.21 6.76
CA LYS A 20 -3.48 21.74 5.88
C LYS A 20 -2.14 21.13 6.27
N ARG A 21 -1.51 20.41 5.33
CA ARG A 21 -0.23 19.70 5.50
C ARG A 21 0.58 19.77 4.21
N ASP A 22 1.89 19.97 4.34
CA ASP A 22 2.80 20.16 3.21
C ASP A 22 2.32 21.17 2.16
N GLY A 23 1.74 22.29 2.63
CA GLY A 23 1.22 23.35 1.77
C GLY A 23 -0.13 23.07 1.10
N ARG A 24 -0.70 21.87 1.30
CA ARG A 24 -1.91 21.37 0.63
C ARG A 24 -3.08 21.22 1.60
N TYR A 25 -4.27 21.53 1.13
CA TYR A 25 -5.51 21.21 1.81
C TYR A 25 -5.88 19.76 1.54
N VAL A 26 -6.07 18.98 2.59
CA VAL A 26 -6.46 17.56 2.52
C VAL A 26 -7.80 17.40 3.19
N LEU A 27 -8.82 17.12 2.38
CA LEU A 27 -10.19 16.86 2.80
C LEU A 27 -10.41 15.36 2.90
N PHE A 28 -10.39 14.81 4.10
CA PHE A 28 -10.84 13.45 4.35
C PHE A 28 -12.36 13.38 4.31
N TYR A 29 -12.87 12.23 3.89
CA TYR A 29 -14.30 11.91 3.89
C TYR A 29 -14.50 10.41 4.01
N SER A 30 -15.65 10.00 4.53
CA SER A 30 -16.13 8.63 4.49
C SER A 30 -17.14 8.44 3.38
N ALA A 31 -17.31 7.21 2.90
CA ALA A 31 -18.25 6.86 1.85
C ALA A 31 -18.97 5.52 2.12
N ALA A 32 -20.09 5.34 1.42
CA ALA A 32 -21.01 4.21 1.54
C ALA A 32 -21.68 4.08 2.93
N SER A 33 -22.43 2.98 3.14
CA SER A 33 -23.14 2.73 4.39
C SER A 33 -22.20 2.26 5.50
N TYR A 34 -22.29 2.89 6.67
CA TYR A 34 -21.52 2.55 7.87
C TYR A 34 -21.81 1.15 8.45
N GLY A 35 -22.86 0.47 7.96
CA GLY A 35 -23.38 -0.78 8.51
C GLY A 35 -22.52 -2.03 8.25
N GLY A 36 -21.39 -1.93 7.57
CA GLY A 36 -20.51 -3.08 7.31
C GLY A 36 -19.27 -2.74 6.49
N ASP A 37 -18.73 -3.75 5.80
CA ASP A 37 -17.46 -3.67 5.05
C ASP A 37 -17.47 -2.65 3.89
N GLY A 38 -18.66 -2.23 3.46
CA GLY A 38 -18.81 -1.21 2.44
C GLY A 38 -18.28 0.15 2.88
N TYR A 39 -18.28 0.46 4.19
CA TYR A 39 -17.84 1.75 4.71
C TYR A 39 -16.34 1.94 4.56
N LYS A 40 -15.93 3.06 3.99
CA LYS A 40 -14.52 3.33 3.69
C LYS A 40 -14.25 4.81 3.88
N SER A 41 -13.00 5.15 4.10
CA SER A 41 -12.55 6.53 4.10
C SER A 41 -11.52 6.78 3.03
N SER A 42 -11.55 7.98 2.47
CA SER A 42 -10.61 8.46 1.48
C SER A 42 -10.34 9.95 1.71
N TYR A 43 -9.61 10.55 0.79
CA TYR A 43 -9.25 11.95 0.85
C TYR A 43 -9.29 12.59 -0.55
N ALA A 44 -9.41 13.91 -0.57
CA ALA A 44 -9.20 14.73 -1.74
C ALA A 44 -8.25 15.88 -1.40
N VAL A 45 -7.44 16.29 -2.35
CA VAL A 45 -6.42 17.32 -2.15
C VAL A 45 -6.65 18.57 -3.01
N SER A 46 -6.24 19.72 -2.52
CA SER A 46 -6.31 21.01 -3.22
C SER A 46 -5.23 21.97 -2.74
N ASP A 47 -4.76 22.85 -3.62
CA ASP A 47 -3.87 23.95 -3.22
C ASP A 47 -4.65 25.18 -2.69
N SER A 48 -5.99 25.19 -2.82
CA SER A 48 -6.90 26.22 -2.32
C SER A 48 -7.95 25.66 -1.37
N LEU A 49 -8.29 26.41 -0.31
CA LEU A 49 -9.33 26.05 0.66
C LEU A 49 -10.68 25.75 -0.02
N THR A 50 -11.02 26.51 -1.06
CA THR A 50 -12.30 26.43 -1.78
C THR A 50 -12.27 25.43 -2.96
N GLY A 51 -11.13 24.80 -3.23
CA GLY A 51 -10.94 23.87 -4.32
C GLY A 51 -10.43 24.53 -5.62
N PRO A 52 -10.48 23.80 -6.75
CA PRO A 52 -11.03 22.45 -6.91
C PRO A 52 -10.24 21.37 -6.14
N TYR A 53 -10.93 20.32 -5.68
CA TYR A 53 -10.30 19.19 -5.00
C TYR A 53 -10.19 17.99 -5.94
N THR A 54 -9.04 17.32 -5.91
CA THR A 54 -8.78 16.07 -6.64
C THR A 54 -8.80 14.91 -5.67
N LYS A 55 -9.72 13.96 -5.85
CA LYS A 55 -9.83 12.77 -5.00
C LYS A 55 -8.68 11.79 -5.22
N ALA A 56 -8.33 11.04 -4.18
CA ALA A 56 -7.52 9.85 -4.33
C ALA A 56 -8.19 8.84 -5.27
N ALA A 57 -7.40 8.07 -6.01
CA ALA A 57 -7.90 7.07 -6.95
C ALA A 57 -8.48 5.83 -6.27
N ALA A 58 -8.04 5.55 -5.04
CA ALA A 58 -8.46 4.41 -4.23
C ALA A 58 -8.76 4.86 -2.78
N PRO A 59 -9.59 4.10 -2.03
CA PRO A 59 -9.82 4.36 -0.62
C PRO A 59 -8.52 4.34 0.20
N LEU A 60 -8.39 5.26 1.15
CA LEU A 60 -7.26 5.32 2.09
C LEU A 60 -7.38 4.26 3.19
N MET A 61 -8.60 4.04 3.68
CA MET A 61 -8.92 3.09 4.75
C MET A 61 -10.15 2.28 4.34
N SER A 62 -10.03 0.96 4.36
CA SER A 62 -11.12 0.03 4.10
C SER A 62 -10.94 -1.24 4.92
N THR A 63 -11.96 -2.09 4.98
CA THR A 63 -11.80 -3.43 5.57
C THR A 63 -10.59 -4.18 4.99
N GLY A 64 -10.36 -4.07 3.68
CA GLY A 64 -9.26 -4.77 3.00
C GLY A 64 -7.89 -4.20 3.35
N THR A 65 -7.75 -2.89 3.46
CA THR A 65 -6.44 -2.28 3.78
C THR A 65 -5.98 -2.56 5.20
N PHE A 66 -6.91 -2.91 6.10
CA PHE A 66 -6.64 -3.37 7.47
C PHE A 66 -6.72 -4.90 7.64
N ASP A 67 -6.71 -5.68 6.56
CA ASP A 67 -6.77 -7.15 6.59
C ASP A 67 -7.97 -7.71 7.40
N GLY A 68 -9.10 -7.01 7.41
CA GLY A 68 -10.29 -7.41 8.14
C GLY A 68 -10.21 -7.23 9.66
N THR A 69 -9.11 -6.69 10.20
CA THR A 69 -8.96 -6.43 11.64
C THR A 69 -9.79 -5.23 12.11
N VAL A 70 -9.99 -4.26 11.21
CA VAL A 70 -10.94 -3.16 11.35
C VAL A 70 -11.86 -3.16 10.14
N ARG A 71 -13.14 -3.37 10.39
CA ARG A 71 -14.17 -3.48 9.35
C ARG A 71 -14.93 -2.18 9.21
N GLY A 72 -15.13 -1.70 7.98
CA GLY A 72 -15.88 -0.47 7.74
C GLY A 72 -15.32 0.78 8.46
N PRO A 73 -14.05 1.19 8.22
CA PRO A 73 -13.44 2.32 8.92
C PRO A 73 -13.91 3.69 8.38
N GLY A 74 -14.25 4.61 9.28
CA GLY A 74 -14.49 6.02 8.93
C GLY A 74 -14.90 6.92 10.08
N GLY A 75 -15.55 8.04 9.77
CA GLY A 75 -15.83 9.10 10.75
C GLY A 75 -14.55 9.71 11.33
N GLN A 76 -13.52 9.84 10.51
CA GLN A 76 -12.16 10.14 10.93
C GLN A 76 -11.92 11.62 11.28
N ASP A 77 -11.06 11.86 12.27
CA ASP A 77 -10.46 13.16 12.57
C ASP A 77 -8.93 13.05 12.68
N VAL A 78 -8.23 14.17 12.56
CA VAL A 78 -6.77 14.25 12.65
C VAL A 78 -6.37 15.01 13.91
N VAL A 79 -5.54 14.38 14.74
CA VAL A 79 -5.04 14.97 15.98
C VAL A 79 -3.52 15.02 15.93
N THR A 80 -2.93 16.19 16.16
CA THR A 80 -1.48 16.32 16.34
C THR A 80 -1.14 16.06 17.81
N GLY A 81 -0.32 15.04 18.05
CA GLY A 81 0.14 14.67 19.38
C GLY A 81 1.15 15.67 19.97
N PRO A 82 1.48 15.56 21.27
CA PRO A 82 2.51 16.38 21.90
C PRO A 82 3.92 16.12 21.35
N ASP A 83 4.13 15.00 20.66
CA ASP A 83 5.34 14.66 19.90
C ASP A 83 5.41 15.39 18.54
N GLY A 84 4.42 16.22 18.21
CA GLY A 84 4.31 16.94 16.95
C GLY A 84 3.91 16.06 15.76
N ARG A 85 3.62 14.77 15.99
CA ARG A 85 3.21 13.85 14.93
C ARG A 85 1.70 13.75 14.86
N ASP A 86 1.18 13.57 13.66
CA ASP A 86 -0.25 13.37 13.49
C ASP A 86 -0.67 11.94 13.80
N ARG A 87 -1.90 11.81 14.30
CA ARG A 87 -2.65 10.57 14.45
C ARG A 87 -3.98 10.74 13.75
N ILE A 88 -4.47 9.65 13.19
CA ILE A 88 -5.85 9.57 12.72
C ILE A 88 -6.66 8.82 13.76
N VAL A 89 -7.76 9.42 14.22
CA VAL A 89 -8.74 8.77 15.09
C VAL A 89 -9.99 8.51 14.27
N PHE A 90 -10.55 7.31 14.38
CA PHE A 90 -11.67 6.89 13.54
C PHE A 90 -12.46 5.77 14.22
N HIS A 91 -13.68 5.52 13.76
CA HIS A 91 -14.45 4.37 14.20
C HIS A 91 -14.38 3.22 13.18
N GLY A 92 -14.69 2.02 13.63
CA GLY A 92 -14.83 0.84 12.78
C GLY A 92 -15.46 -0.30 13.55
N TRP A 93 -15.96 -1.31 12.86
CA TRP A 93 -16.35 -2.58 13.46
C TRP A 93 -15.10 -3.39 13.82
N ASP A 94 -15.17 -4.13 14.92
CA ASP A 94 -14.18 -5.16 15.22
C ASP A 94 -14.21 -6.29 14.16
N ALA A 95 -13.19 -7.14 14.14
CA ALA A 95 -13.05 -8.19 13.14
C ALA A 95 -14.26 -9.16 13.06
N ALA A 96 -14.99 -9.30 14.17
CA ALA A 96 -16.19 -10.14 14.30
C ALA A 96 -17.50 -9.39 14.01
N THR A 97 -17.46 -8.09 13.70
CA THR A 97 -18.62 -7.23 13.44
C THR A 97 -19.65 -7.24 14.57
N THR A 98 -19.19 -7.27 15.83
CA THR A 98 -20.05 -7.30 17.01
C THR A 98 -20.31 -5.92 17.60
N LYS A 99 -19.34 -5.01 17.46
CA LYS A 99 -19.40 -3.66 18.02
C LYS A 99 -18.56 -2.69 17.20
N ARG A 100 -18.94 -1.41 17.24
CA ARG A 100 -18.11 -0.33 16.70
C ARG A 100 -17.19 0.20 17.79
N MET A 101 -15.90 0.21 17.51
CA MET A 101 -14.84 0.67 18.39
C MET A 101 -14.22 1.96 17.84
N LEU A 102 -13.57 2.71 18.72
CA LEU A 102 -12.71 3.82 18.35
C LEU A 102 -11.28 3.30 18.20
N TYR A 103 -10.63 3.68 17.11
CA TYR A 103 -9.27 3.32 16.75
C TYR A 103 -8.42 4.57 16.63
N VAL A 104 -7.12 4.39 16.83
CA VAL A 104 -6.09 5.39 16.56
C VAL A 104 -4.98 4.73 15.75
N ALA A 105 -4.46 5.43 14.76
CA ALA A 105 -3.30 5.00 13.99
C ALA A 105 -2.34 6.17 13.74
N ASP A 106 -1.06 5.85 13.53
CA ASP A 106 -0.09 6.85 13.10
C ASP A 106 -0.46 7.36 11.69
N LEU A 107 -0.39 8.68 11.51
CA LEU A 107 -0.67 9.34 10.24
C LEU A 107 0.57 10.11 9.80
N GLY A 108 1.06 9.80 8.60
CA GLY A 108 2.15 10.52 7.96
C GLY A 108 1.73 11.14 6.62
N TRP A 109 2.62 11.94 6.03
CA TRP A 109 2.35 12.74 4.84
C TRP A 109 3.41 12.50 3.76
N ALA A 110 3.03 11.76 2.72
CA ALA A 110 3.85 11.51 1.54
C ALA A 110 3.53 12.55 0.47
N ASN A 111 4.34 13.61 0.37
CA ASN A 111 4.14 14.71 -0.58
C ASN A 111 2.72 15.34 -0.48
N GLY A 112 2.26 15.60 0.74
CA GLY A 112 0.91 16.14 0.99
C GLY A 112 -0.23 15.14 0.82
N CYS A 113 0.05 13.84 0.64
CA CYS A 113 -0.94 12.77 0.66
C CYS A 113 -0.84 11.97 1.98
N PRO A 114 -1.97 11.65 2.65
CA PRO A 114 -1.97 10.92 3.90
C PRO A 114 -1.56 9.45 3.70
N VAL A 115 -0.80 8.92 4.66
CA VAL A 115 -0.44 7.50 4.79
C VAL A 115 -0.78 7.07 6.21
N VAL A 116 -1.59 6.02 6.36
CA VAL A 116 -2.05 5.53 7.66
C VAL A 116 -1.33 4.23 8.00
N ARG A 117 -0.69 4.16 9.18
CA ARG A 117 -0.02 2.93 9.63
C ARG A 117 -1.01 1.77 9.75
N GLY A 118 -0.61 0.59 9.28
CA GLY A 118 -1.46 -0.59 9.24
C GLY A 118 -2.48 -0.59 8.10
N SER A 119 -2.64 0.52 7.37
CA SER A 119 -3.40 0.54 6.12
C SER A 119 -2.44 0.24 4.96
N LYS A 120 -2.61 -0.91 4.33
CA LYS A 120 -1.74 -1.35 3.23
C LYS A 120 -1.76 -0.37 2.06
N VAL A 121 -0.58 0.05 1.63
CA VAL A 121 -0.38 0.87 0.44
C VAL A 121 0.24 0.03 -0.66
N ILE A 122 -0.42 -0.06 -1.82
CA ILE A 122 0.07 -0.77 -3.00
C ILE A 122 1.06 0.11 -3.78
N HIS A 123 2.23 -0.45 -4.07
CA HIS A 123 3.26 0.13 -4.93
C HIS A 123 3.50 -0.81 -6.11
N GLN A 124 3.01 -0.40 -7.29
CA GLN A 124 3.17 -1.17 -8.52
C GLN A 124 4.63 -1.28 -8.95
N ALA A 125 5.07 -2.47 -9.35
CA ALA A 125 6.47 -2.73 -9.74
C ALA A 125 6.87 -1.99 -11.01
N GLU A 126 5.95 -1.83 -11.98
CA GLU A 126 6.21 -1.12 -13.23
C GLU A 126 6.40 0.40 -13.05
N ARG A 127 6.14 0.92 -11.85
CA ARG A 127 6.38 2.32 -11.45
C ARG A 127 7.64 2.49 -10.60
N ALA A 128 8.33 1.39 -10.28
CA ALA A 128 9.57 1.39 -9.51
C ALA A 128 10.79 1.75 -10.37
N ALA A 129 11.92 2.05 -9.72
CA ALA A 129 13.18 2.23 -10.42
C ALA A 129 13.75 0.85 -10.81
N LEU A 130 14.12 0.68 -12.08
CA LEU A 130 14.56 -0.60 -12.65
C LEU A 130 16.04 -0.54 -13.06
N ASN A 131 16.79 -1.61 -12.82
CA ASN A 131 18.09 -1.87 -13.44
C ASN A 131 18.08 -3.26 -14.04
N ASN A 132 18.46 -3.38 -15.32
CA ASN A 132 18.49 -4.65 -16.06
C ASN A 132 17.24 -5.51 -15.82
N ALA A 133 16.07 -4.89 -15.83
CA ALA A 133 14.76 -5.50 -15.67
C ALA A 133 13.77 -4.81 -16.62
N VAL A 134 12.67 -5.48 -16.96
CA VAL A 134 11.78 -5.03 -18.03
C VAL A 134 10.33 -5.09 -17.60
N VAL A 135 9.61 -3.99 -17.81
CA VAL A 135 8.15 -3.95 -17.73
C VAL A 135 7.56 -4.70 -18.92
N ARG A 136 6.61 -5.60 -18.67
CA ARG A 136 5.85 -6.31 -19.69
C ARG A 136 4.37 -6.32 -19.36
N ASP A 137 3.54 -6.52 -20.38
CA ASP A 137 2.13 -6.86 -20.18
C ASP A 137 2.04 -8.25 -19.53
N ALA A 138 1.13 -8.37 -18.57
CA ALA A 138 1.03 -9.49 -17.66
C ALA A 138 -0.44 -9.76 -17.32
N ALA A 139 -0.96 -10.89 -17.77
CA ALA A 139 -2.35 -11.26 -17.49
C ALA A 139 -2.56 -11.49 -15.99
N GLY A 140 -3.59 -10.89 -15.40
CA GLY A 140 -3.91 -11.05 -13.97
C GLY A 140 -3.01 -10.26 -13.00
N ALA A 141 -2.06 -9.48 -13.51
CA ALA A 141 -1.40 -8.40 -12.77
C ALA A 141 -2.42 -7.29 -12.42
N TRP A 142 -2.23 -6.57 -11.32
CA TRP A 142 -3.24 -5.62 -10.84
C TRP A 142 -3.50 -4.46 -11.81
N ASP A 143 -2.44 -3.93 -12.43
CA ASP A 143 -2.53 -2.93 -13.51
C ASP A 143 -2.26 -3.55 -14.90
N GLY A 144 -2.37 -4.88 -15.01
CA GLY A 144 -2.12 -5.63 -16.25
C GLY A 144 -0.65 -5.64 -16.70
N ARG A 145 0.27 -5.19 -15.83
CA ARG A 145 1.71 -5.14 -16.09
C ARG A 145 2.50 -5.67 -14.91
N ALA A 146 3.66 -6.23 -15.21
CA ALA A 146 4.61 -6.70 -14.20
C ALA A 146 6.04 -6.43 -14.68
N VAL A 147 6.99 -6.53 -13.75
CA VAL A 147 8.41 -6.45 -14.02
C VAL A 147 9.01 -7.85 -14.03
N GLY A 148 9.61 -8.22 -15.15
CA GLY A 148 10.37 -9.45 -15.30
C GLY A 148 11.77 -9.21 -15.87
N LYS A 149 12.39 -10.29 -16.34
CA LYS A 149 13.81 -10.29 -16.78
C LYS A 149 14.77 -9.78 -15.71
N ILE A 150 14.46 -10.05 -14.44
CA ILE A 150 15.34 -9.75 -13.31
C ILE A 150 16.38 -10.88 -13.27
N ASP A 151 17.24 -10.93 -14.29
CA ASP A 151 17.99 -12.14 -14.66
C ASP A 151 19.51 -11.97 -14.48
N HIS A 152 20.01 -10.74 -14.55
CA HIS A 152 21.43 -10.42 -14.40
C HIS A 152 21.81 -10.26 -12.93
N ALA A 153 23.09 -10.49 -12.61
CA ALA A 153 23.58 -10.39 -11.23
C ALA A 153 23.32 -9.01 -10.59
N ASP A 154 23.20 -7.95 -11.39
CA ASP A 154 22.90 -6.59 -10.95
C ASP A 154 21.44 -6.17 -11.19
N SER A 155 20.60 -7.05 -11.76
CA SER A 155 19.18 -6.75 -11.99
C SER A 155 18.46 -6.47 -10.68
N HIS A 156 17.65 -5.42 -10.65
CA HIS A 156 16.80 -5.11 -9.50
C HIS A 156 15.58 -4.24 -9.83
N VAL A 157 14.62 -4.30 -8.92
CA VAL A 157 13.45 -3.43 -8.82
C VAL A 157 13.51 -2.71 -7.49
N GLU A 158 13.59 -1.38 -7.50
CA GLU A 158 13.70 -0.54 -6.31
C GLU A 158 12.47 0.34 -6.13
N PHE A 159 11.71 0.04 -5.07
CA PHE A 159 10.53 0.75 -4.65
C PHE A 159 10.89 1.89 -3.71
N THR A 160 10.24 3.04 -3.89
CA THR A 160 10.22 4.10 -2.90
C THR A 160 8.89 4.04 -2.16
N VAL A 161 8.94 3.82 -0.84
CA VAL A 161 7.75 3.63 0.01
C VAL A 161 7.78 4.62 1.17
N PHE A 162 6.60 5.01 1.67
CA PHE A 162 6.49 5.91 2.81
C PHE A 162 5.91 5.15 4.02
N ALA A 163 6.57 5.26 5.17
CA ALA A 163 6.07 4.72 6.43
C ALA A 163 5.62 5.86 7.34
N ALA A 164 4.40 5.77 7.88
CA ALA A 164 3.84 6.79 8.77
C ALA A 164 4.56 6.89 10.14
N SER A 165 5.32 5.85 10.51
CA SER A 165 6.23 5.88 11.64
C SER A 165 7.29 4.79 11.49
N ALA A 166 8.37 4.87 12.27
CA ALA A 166 9.46 3.89 12.22
C ALA A 166 9.06 2.52 12.83
N GLY A 167 9.86 1.49 12.56
CA GLY A 167 9.77 0.18 13.19
C GLY A 167 9.43 -0.95 12.22
N PRO A 168 9.03 -2.13 12.74
CA PRO A 168 8.69 -3.27 11.91
C PRO A 168 7.43 -2.97 11.09
N HIS A 169 7.49 -3.34 9.81
CA HIS A 169 6.39 -3.32 8.85
C HIS A 169 6.35 -4.64 8.11
N THR A 170 5.17 -5.01 7.63
CA THR A 170 5.02 -6.16 6.75
C THR A 170 5.17 -5.70 5.31
N LEU A 171 6.20 -6.20 4.63
CA LEU A 171 6.34 -6.10 3.18
C LEU A 171 5.68 -7.32 2.54
N THR A 172 4.56 -7.12 1.87
CA THR A 172 3.93 -8.16 1.04
C THR A 172 4.39 -7.98 -0.40
N VAL A 173 4.94 -9.00 -1.01
CA VAL A 173 5.37 -9.00 -2.41
C VAL A 173 4.39 -9.83 -3.23
N ARG A 174 3.79 -9.24 -4.26
CA ARG A 174 2.98 -9.94 -5.26
C ARG A 174 3.87 -10.36 -6.43
N TYR A 175 3.96 -11.67 -6.65
CA TYR A 175 4.97 -12.27 -7.52
C TYR A 175 4.39 -13.40 -8.39
N GLY A 176 5.09 -13.71 -9.48
CA GLY A 176 4.91 -14.92 -10.28
C GLY A 176 6.24 -15.67 -10.41
N ASN A 177 6.24 -16.99 -10.19
CA ASN A 177 7.44 -17.82 -10.35
C ASN A 177 7.10 -19.08 -11.17
N GLY A 178 7.60 -19.14 -12.40
CA GLY A 178 7.49 -20.31 -13.28
C GLY A 178 8.80 -21.08 -13.46
N SER A 179 9.74 -20.98 -12.51
CA SER A 179 11.06 -21.61 -12.59
C SER A 179 11.02 -23.12 -12.50
N LEU A 180 11.79 -23.78 -13.37
CA LEU A 180 12.01 -25.23 -13.34
C LEU A 180 13.52 -25.55 -13.18
N SER A 181 13.83 -26.62 -12.46
CA SER A 181 15.17 -27.22 -12.41
C SER A 181 15.08 -28.71 -12.70
N GLY A 182 15.80 -29.20 -13.71
CA GLY A 182 15.67 -30.59 -14.17
C GLY A 182 14.25 -30.97 -14.60
N GLY A 183 13.44 -30.00 -15.03
CA GLY A 183 12.02 -30.18 -15.38
C GLY A 183 11.04 -30.16 -14.19
N ALA A 184 11.53 -30.02 -12.96
CA ALA A 184 10.69 -29.95 -11.76
C ALA A 184 10.50 -28.49 -11.28
N PRO A 185 9.30 -28.11 -10.78
CA PRO A 185 9.07 -26.83 -10.13
C PRO A 185 10.04 -26.53 -8.99
N VAL A 186 10.62 -25.32 -8.98
CA VAL A 186 11.51 -24.85 -7.92
C VAL A 186 11.13 -23.47 -7.40
N ALA A 187 11.43 -23.23 -6.13
CA ALA A 187 11.31 -21.90 -5.56
C ALA A 187 12.38 -20.96 -6.16
N ALA A 188 12.03 -19.69 -6.34
CA ALA A 188 12.95 -18.63 -6.73
C ALA A 188 13.16 -17.67 -5.56
N SER A 189 14.12 -16.76 -5.66
CA SER A 189 14.30 -15.71 -4.67
C SER A 189 14.80 -14.40 -5.28
N HIS A 190 14.57 -13.32 -4.54
CA HIS A 190 15.24 -12.04 -4.75
C HIS A 190 16.02 -11.67 -3.49
N THR A 191 17.19 -11.07 -3.66
CA THR A 191 17.88 -10.39 -2.55
C THR A 191 17.05 -9.19 -2.10
N LEU A 192 17.03 -8.91 -0.80
CA LEU A 192 16.27 -7.81 -0.22
C LEU A 192 17.22 -6.83 0.44
N THR A 193 17.13 -5.57 0.03
CA THR A 193 17.87 -4.46 0.63
C THR A 193 16.88 -3.38 1.04
N VAL A 194 17.01 -2.86 2.27
CA VAL A 194 16.18 -1.79 2.81
C VAL A 194 17.07 -0.61 3.15
N ASN A 195 16.80 0.56 2.58
CA ASN A 195 17.60 1.78 2.77
C ASN A 195 19.10 1.56 2.53
N GLY A 196 19.44 0.80 1.48
CA GLY A 196 20.82 0.45 1.12
C GLY A 196 21.49 -0.61 2.00
N SER A 197 20.81 -1.11 3.04
CA SER A 197 21.33 -2.16 3.93
C SER A 197 20.73 -3.53 3.57
N ALA A 198 21.58 -4.56 3.53
CA ALA A 198 21.12 -5.92 3.23
C ALA A 198 20.19 -6.46 4.32
N HIS A 199 19.08 -7.07 3.90
CA HIS A 199 18.01 -7.59 4.76
C HIS A 199 17.67 -9.06 4.45
N GLY A 200 18.57 -9.78 3.77
CA GLY A 200 18.40 -11.18 3.40
C GLY A 200 17.79 -11.37 2.01
N ALA A 201 16.82 -12.28 1.90
CA ALA A 201 16.17 -12.62 0.64
C ALA A 201 14.66 -12.90 0.85
N VAL A 202 13.88 -12.64 -0.19
CA VAL A 202 12.47 -13.03 -0.29
C VAL A 202 12.37 -14.28 -1.15
N THR A 203 11.76 -15.33 -0.62
CA THR A 203 11.57 -16.61 -1.32
C THR A 203 10.17 -16.71 -1.91
N TYR A 204 10.11 -17.24 -3.14
CA TYR A 204 8.92 -17.35 -3.96
C TYR A 204 8.68 -18.82 -4.31
N PRO A 205 7.72 -19.50 -3.65
CA PRO A 205 7.21 -20.79 -4.11
C PRO A 205 6.86 -20.78 -5.60
N HIS A 206 6.95 -21.93 -6.27
CA HIS A 206 6.54 -22.02 -7.67
C HIS A 206 5.04 -21.82 -7.81
N THR A 207 4.62 -20.96 -8.72
CA THR A 207 3.22 -20.67 -9.02
C THR A 207 2.87 -20.93 -10.49
N GLY A 208 3.87 -20.97 -11.37
CA GLY A 208 3.70 -20.82 -12.81
C GLY A 208 3.73 -19.35 -13.24
N TRP A 209 4.10 -19.09 -14.48
CA TRP A 209 4.12 -17.73 -15.03
C TRP A 209 2.71 -17.14 -15.11
N ASP A 210 2.60 -15.85 -14.82
CA ASP A 210 1.33 -15.10 -14.74
C ASP A 210 0.30 -15.64 -13.72
N ASN A 211 0.70 -16.56 -12.83
CA ASN A 211 -0.11 -16.99 -11.69
C ASN A 211 0.36 -16.28 -10.42
N TRP A 212 -0.20 -15.10 -10.19
CA TRP A 212 0.26 -14.17 -9.16
C TRP A 212 -0.15 -14.61 -7.76
N ARG A 213 0.83 -14.67 -6.85
CA ARG A 213 0.63 -14.96 -5.43
C ARG A 213 1.37 -13.94 -4.58
N HIS A 214 1.13 -14.01 -3.27
CA HIS A 214 1.71 -13.11 -2.29
C HIS A 214 2.64 -13.88 -1.38
N THR A 215 3.75 -13.27 -1.01
CA THR A 215 4.58 -13.67 0.12
C THR A 215 4.83 -12.46 1.00
N ALA A 216 5.08 -12.66 2.28
CA ALA A 216 5.28 -11.57 3.23
C ALA A 216 6.58 -11.75 3.99
N VAL A 217 7.28 -10.65 4.23
CA VAL A 217 8.47 -10.59 5.07
C VAL A 217 8.39 -9.36 5.97
N GLU A 218 8.95 -9.45 7.17
CA GLU A 218 9.08 -8.28 8.04
C GLU A 218 10.29 -7.44 7.61
N VAL A 219 10.11 -6.14 7.51
CA VAL A 219 11.17 -5.15 7.23
C VAL A 219 11.16 -4.04 8.28
N GLY A 220 12.35 -3.58 8.66
CA GLY A 220 12.50 -2.39 9.50
C GLY A 220 12.50 -1.13 8.63
N LEU A 221 11.51 -0.26 8.80
CA LEU A 221 11.44 1.02 8.10
C LEU A 221 11.72 2.18 9.05
N ARG A 222 12.31 3.26 8.52
CA ARG A 222 12.35 4.55 9.20
C ARG A 222 11.04 5.30 9.00
N ASP A 223 10.77 6.24 9.88
CA ASP A 223 9.70 7.23 9.68
C ASP A 223 9.96 8.01 8.37
N GLY A 224 8.93 8.16 7.54
CA GLY A 224 8.99 8.82 6.24
C GLY A 224 9.42 7.92 5.08
N TRP A 225 10.19 8.48 4.14
CA TRP A 225 10.57 7.81 2.89
C TRP A 225 11.64 6.73 3.10
N ASN A 226 11.41 5.56 2.53
CA ASN A 226 12.29 4.39 2.53
C ASN A 226 12.51 3.88 1.11
N THR A 227 13.62 3.18 0.89
CA THR A 227 13.85 2.39 -0.32
C THR A 227 13.80 0.90 0.01
N ILE A 228 13.15 0.13 -0.84
CA ILE A 228 13.09 -1.34 -0.78
C ILE A 228 13.52 -1.85 -2.15
N ARG A 229 14.64 -2.57 -2.20
CA ARG A 229 15.19 -3.14 -3.43
C ARG A 229 15.08 -4.65 -3.40
N LEU A 230 14.43 -5.20 -4.42
CA LEU A 230 14.38 -6.62 -4.74
C LEU A 230 15.33 -6.88 -5.92
N GLY A 231 16.49 -7.46 -5.64
CA GLY A 231 17.52 -7.76 -6.62
C GLY A 231 17.54 -9.24 -7.03
N LYS A 232 18.21 -9.57 -8.13
CA LYS A 232 18.42 -10.97 -8.56
C LYS A 232 18.86 -11.86 -7.39
N GLY A 233 18.17 -12.98 -7.19
CA GLY A 233 18.53 -14.05 -6.27
C GLY A 233 18.64 -15.39 -6.99
N GLU A 234 18.07 -16.45 -6.43
CA GLU A 234 18.04 -17.79 -7.04
C GLU A 234 16.92 -17.92 -8.06
N HIS A 235 17.17 -18.64 -9.17
CA HIS A 235 16.20 -18.87 -10.24
C HIS A 235 15.50 -17.58 -10.73
N TYR A 236 14.24 -17.62 -11.15
CA TYR A 236 13.56 -16.50 -11.80
C TYR A 236 12.17 -16.27 -11.21
N ALA A 237 11.88 -15.03 -10.86
CA ALA A 237 10.56 -14.57 -10.47
C ALA A 237 10.29 -13.19 -11.05
N GLU A 238 9.02 -12.88 -11.25
CA GLU A 238 8.55 -11.59 -11.72
C GLU A 238 7.72 -10.91 -10.65
N LEU A 239 7.73 -9.59 -10.65
CA LEU A 239 7.12 -8.76 -9.61
C LEU A 239 5.97 -7.95 -10.22
N ASP A 240 4.80 -8.06 -9.62
CA ASP A 240 3.64 -7.22 -9.97
C ASP A 240 3.60 -5.98 -9.08
N ALA A 241 3.65 -6.17 -7.76
CA ALA A 241 3.55 -5.07 -6.81
C ALA A 241 4.18 -5.43 -5.46
N VAL A 242 4.38 -4.42 -4.62
CA VAL A 242 4.56 -4.60 -3.18
C VAL A 242 3.51 -3.83 -2.39
N GLU A 243 3.16 -4.34 -1.22
CA GLU A 243 2.36 -3.65 -0.23
C GLU A 243 3.18 -3.45 1.04
N VAL A 244 3.07 -2.27 1.65
CA VAL A 244 3.63 -1.99 2.97
C VAL A 244 2.50 -1.71 3.94
N GLY A 245 2.48 -2.44 5.06
CA GLY A 245 1.49 -2.33 6.15
C GLY A 245 2.14 -2.32 7.52
#